data_AF-A0A7C3TE20-F1
#
_entry.id   AF-A0A7C3TE20-F1
#
_cell.length_a   1.000
_cell.length_b   1.000
_cell.length_c   1.000
_cell.angle_alpha   90.00
_cell.angle_beta   90.00
_cell.angle_gamma   90.00
#
_symmetry.space_group_name_H-M   'P 1'
#
loop_
_entity.id
_entity.type
_entity.pdbx_description
1 polymer ?
#
loop_
_entity_poly.entity_id
_entity_poly.type
_entity_poly.pdbx_seq_one_letter_code
_entity_poly.pdbx_strand_id
1 'polypeptide(L)'
;MSSCACCKRQTDGKSEFCNLHRMAYENLLEAFKAWKSAMPSIDASEFLSKVLQTEQVGQWAAEVARFLLSQGSLEERFSSYIKSGR
;
A
#
# COMPACT_ATOMS: atom_id res chain seq x y z
N MET A 1 -14.44 11.62 -13.13
CA MET A 1 -14.34 10.22 -12.65
C MET A 1 -13.11 9.62 -13.29
N SER A 2 -12.18 9.11 -12.48
CA SER A 2 -10.95 8.48 -12.96
C SER A 2 -11.02 6.96 -12.76
N SER A 3 -10.23 6.19 -13.51
CA SER A 3 -10.09 4.75 -13.31
C SER A 3 -9.05 4.43 -12.24
N CYS A 4 -9.27 3.35 -11.49
CA CYS A 4 -8.33 2.86 -10.49
C CYS A 4 -6.97 2.52 -11.13
N ALA A 5 -5.89 2.83 -10.44
CA ALA A 5 -4.54 2.52 -10.90
C ALA A 5 -4.24 1.01 -10.95
N CYS A 6 -4.94 0.21 -10.14
CA CYS A 6 -4.76 -1.25 -10.07
C CYS A 6 -5.80 -2.04 -10.90
N CYS A 7 -6.95 -1.45 -11.24
CA CYS A 7 -8.00 -2.15 -11.99
C CYS A 7 -8.91 -1.20 -12.77
N LYS A 8 -9.85 -1.73 -13.55
CA LYS A 8 -10.74 -0.92 -14.40
C LYS A 8 -11.95 -0.29 -13.69
N ARG A 9 -12.03 -0.38 -12.35
CA ARG A 9 -13.14 0.21 -11.56
C ARG A 9 -12.98 1.72 -11.45
N GLN A 10 -14.10 2.42 -11.29
CA GLN A 10 -14.09 3.87 -11.07
C GLN A 10 -13.61 4.23 -9.66
N THR A 11 -12.93 5.36 -9.55
CA THR A 11 -12.58 5.99 -8.26
C THR A 11 -13.59 7.08 -7.91
N ASP A 12 -13.65 7.44 -6.63
CA ASP A 12 -14.46 8.56 -6.12
C ASP A 12 -13.85 9.94 -6.45
N GLY A 13 -12.72 9.97 -7.16
CA GLY A 13 -11.98 11.19 -7.49
C GLY A 13 -11.11 11.73 -6.36
N LYS A 14 -11.14 11.13 -5.16
CA LYS A 14 -10.30 11.52 -4.01
C LYS A 14 -9.04 10.67 -3.88
N SER A 15 -9.00 9.54 -4.58
CA SER A 15 -7.88 8.59 -4.59
C SER A 15 -7.61 8.09 -6.01
N GLU A 16 -6.37 7.67 -6.25
CA GLU A 16 -5.97 6.89 -7.43
C GLU A 16 -6.52 5.46 -7.43
N PHE A 17 -7.05 5.01 -6.29
CA PHE A 17 -7.60 3.67 -6.10
C PHE A 17 -9.13 3.68 -6.04
N CYS A 18 -9.76 2.59 -6.49
CA CYS A 18 -11.17 2.34 -6.17
C CYS A 18 -11.31 2.00 -4.67
N ASN A 19 -12.53 2.01 -4.12
CA ASN A 19 -12.77 1.80 -2.68
C ASN A 19 -12.06 0.56 -2.11
N LEU A 20 -12.07 -0.57 -2.84
CA LEU A 20 -11.44 -1.82 -2.39
C LEU A 20 -9.91 -1.72 -2.35
N HIS A 21 -9.30 -1.19 -3.40
CA HIS A 21 -7.86 -0.94 -3.45
C HIS A 21 -7.43 0.15 -2.48
N ARG A 22 -8.27 1.15 -2.20
CA ARG A 22 -8.01 2.19 -1.19
C ARG A 22 -7.95 1.58 0.20
N MET A 23 -8.93 0.76 0.57
CA MET A 23 -8.92 0.06 1.86
C MET A 23 -7.71 -0.87 1.99
N ALA A 24 -7.35 -1.58 0.92
CA ALA A 24 -6.17 -2.43 0.91
C ALA A 24 -4.87 -1.61 1.07
N TYR A 25 -4.78 -0.45 0.43
CA TYR A 25 -3.66 0.48 0.59
C TYR A 25 -3.55 0.99 2.03
N GLU A 26 -4.65 1.44 2.63
CA GLU A 26 -4.70 1.88 4.03
C GLU A 26 -4.26 0.76 4.99
N ASN A 27 -4.74 -0.46 4.78
CA ASN A 27 -4.31 -1.62 5.57
C ASN A 27 -2.81 -1.93 5.42
N LEU A 28 -2.23 -1.77 4.23
CA LEU A 28 -0.79 -1.94 4.02
C LEU A 28 0.02 -0.87 4.77
N LEU A 29 -0.47 0.37 4.82
CA LEU A 29 0.19 1.45 5.56
C LEU A 29 0.17 1.19 7.07
N GLU A 30 -0.96 0.77 7.62
CA GLU A 30 -1.08 0.37 9.04
C GLU A 30 -0.19 -0.82 9.37
N ALA A 31 -0.18 -1.85 8.51
CA ALA A 31 0.69 -3.00 8.68
C ALA A 31 2.17 -2.59 8.65
N PHE A 32 2.57 -1.71 7.73
CA PHE A 32 3.94 -1.21 7.67
C PHE A 32 4.33 -0.42 8.92
N LYS A 33 3.44 0.42 9.44
CA LYS A 33 3.66 1.15 10.70
C LYS A 33 3.94 0.18 11.86
N ALA A 34 3.15 -0.89 11.98
CA ALA A 34 3.37 -1.94 12.97
C ALA A 34 4.71 -2.67 12.75
N TRP A 35 5.03 -3.02 11.51
CA TRP A 35 6.28 -3.68 11.16
C TRP A 35 7.50 -2.79 11.40
N LYS A 36 7.43 -1.50 11.07
CA LYS A 36 8.50 -0.52 11.30
C LYS A 36 8.76 -0.31 12.79
N SER A 37 7.71 -0.37 13.62
CA SER A 37 7.85 -0.33 15.08
C SER A 37 8.58 -1.57 15.62
N ALA A 38 8.26 -2.76 15.10
CA ALA A 38 8.91 -4.01 15.50
C ALA A 38 10.31 -4.21 14.89
N MET A 39 10.54 -3.69 13.69
CA MET A 39 11.76 -3.81 12.89
C MET A 39 12.14 -2.43 12.33
N PRO A 40 12.84 -1.58 13.10
CA PRO A 40 13.14 -0.20 12.70
C PRO A 40 13.93 -0.05 11.39
N SER A 41 14.69 -1.08 11.01
CA SER A 41 15.50 -1.11 9.80
C SER A 41 14.74 -1.49 8.53
N ILE A 42 13.51 -2.02 8.62
CA ILE A 42 12.77 -2.47 7.42
C ILE A 42 12.37 -1.28 6.56
N ASP A 43 12.67 -1.32 5.27
CA ASP A 43 12.19 -0.33 4.30
C ASP A 43 10.87 -0.76 3.65
N ALA A 44 10.15 0.17 3.03
CA ALA A 44 8.85 -0.09 2.44
C ALA A 44 8.92 -1.10 1.28
N SER A 45 10.02 -1.14 0.53
CA SER A 45 10.20 -2.10 -0.56
C SER A 45 10.38 -3.52 -0.06
N GLU A 46 11.17 -3.70 1.01
CA GLU A 46 11.37 -4.98 1.68
C GLU A 46 10.05 -5.47 2.30
N PHE A 47 9.33 -4.59 2.99
CA PHE A 47 8.01 -4.89 3.54
C PHE A 47 7.04 -5.39 2.46
N LEU A 48 6.86 -4.63 1.38
CA LEU A 48 5.93 -5.00 0.29
C LEU A 48 6.35 -6.31 -0.39
N SER A 49 7.66 -6.54 -0.53
CA SER A 49 8.18 -7.80 -1.06
C SER A 49 7.84 -8.99 -0.17
N LYS A 50 7.95 -8.87 1.16
CA LYS A 50 7.55 -9.91 2.12
C LYS A 50 6.05 -10.13 2.14
N VAL A 51 5.25 -9.07 2.03
CA VAL A 51 3.80 -9.16 1.90
C VAL A 51 3.41 -10.01 0.68
N LEU A 52 4.06 -9.78 -0.47
CA LEU A 52 3.78 -10.55 -1.70
C LEU A 52 4.22 -12.01 -1.64
N GLN A 53 5.17 -12.35 -0.77
CA GLN A 53 5.60 -13.74 -0.54
C GLN A 53 4.67 -14.48 0.43
N THR A 54 3.75 -13.79 1.10
CA THR A 54 2.84 -14.39 2.07
C THR A 54 1.66 -15.03 1.34
N GLU A 55 1.49 -16.34 1.45
CA GLU A 55 0.43 -17.09 0.76
C GLU A 55 -1.00 -16.65 1.15
N GLN A 56 -1.15 -16.05 2.34
CA GLN A 56 -2.44 -15.56 2.87
C GLN A 56 -2.75 -14.10 2.50
N VAL A 57 -1.93 -13.45 1.67
CA VAL A 57 -2.20 -12.06 1.30
C VAL A 57 -3.48 -11.97 0.47
N GLY A 58 -4.41 -11.10 0.88
CA GLY A 58 -5.61 -10.85 0.10
C GLY A 58 -5.29 -10.26 -1.27
N GLN A 59 -6.03 -10.66 -2.31
CA GLN A 59 -5.78 -10.24 -3.70
C GLN A 59 -5.65 -8.72 -3.85
N TRP A 60 -6.52 -7.94 -3.20
CA TRP A 60 -6.49 -6.48 -3.26
C TRP A 60 -5.17 -5.90 -2.73
N ALA A 61 -4.67 -6.43 -1.60
CA ALA A 61 -3.42 -5.98 -1.01
C ALA A 61 -2.22 -6.38 -1.89
N ALA A 62 -2.26 -7.57 -2.51
CA ALA A 62 -1.22 -7.99 -3.44
C ALA A 62 -1.16 -7.10 -4.70
N GLU A 63 -2.31 -6.73 -5.26
CA GLU A 63 -2.38 -5.83 -6.42
C GLU A 63 -1.82 -4.44 -6.09
N VAL A 64 -2.20 -3.87 -4.93
CA VAL A 64 -1.65 -2.58 -4.47
C VAL A 64 -0.14 -2.70 -4.23
N ALA A 65 0.33 -3.75 -3.55
CA ALA A 65 1.75 -3.92 -3.26
C ALA A 65 2.60 -4.00 -4.53
N ARG A 66 2.15 -4.75 -5.55
CA ARG A 66 2.80 -4.80 -6.86
C ARG A 66 2.80 -3.44 -7.55
N PHE A 67 1.68 -2.74 -7.53
CA PHE A 67 1.57 -1.40 -8.12
C PHE A 67 2.56 -0.44 -7.46
N LEU A 68 2.58 -0.40 -6.12
CA LEU A 68 3.48 0.46 -5.35
C LEU A 68 4.95 0.18 -5.67
N LEU A 69 5.36 -1.09 -5.71
CA LEU A 69 6.73 -1.49 -6.09
C LEU A 69 7.14 -1.02 -7.49
N SER A 70 6.18 -0.85 -8.40
CA SER A 70 6.45 -0.35 -9.76
C SER A 70 6.62 1.18 -9.86
N GLN A 71 6.22 1.95 -8.84
CA GLN A 71 6.17 3.41 -8.89
C GLN A 71 7.40 4.13 -8.28
N GLY A 72 8.34 3.41 -7.65
CA GLY A 72 9.61 3.93 -7.14
C GLY A 72 9.55 4.94 -5.97
N SER A 73 8.40 5.54 -5.69
CA SER A 73 8.18 6.59 -4.66
C SER A 73 7.61 6.05 -3.34
N LEU A 74 8.01 4.84 -2.96
CA LEU A 74 7.48 4.11 -1.81
C LEU A 74 7.75 4.82 -0.47
N GLU A 75 9.00 5.17 -0.22
CA GLU A 75 9.44 5.71 1.06
C GLU A 75 8.73 7.02 1.41
N GLU A 76 8.50 7.89 0.42
CA GLU A 76 7.80 9.16 0.61
C GLU A 76 6.34 8.95 0.99
N ARG A 77 5.65 8.02 0.30
CA ARG A 77 4.25 7.67 0.54
C ARG A 77 4.04 7.12 1.95
N PHE A 78 4.87 6.16 2.37
CA PHE A 78 4.75 5.53 3.69
C PHE A 78 5.23 6.46 4.82
N SER A 79 6.31 7.22 4.60
CA SER A 79 6.79 8.21 5.58
C SER A 79 5.78 9.32 5.83
N SER A 80 5.10 9.80 4.77
CA SER A 80 4.03 10.80 4.89
C SER A 80 2.89 10.28 5.77
N TYR A 81 2.51 9.01 5.58
CA TYR A 81 1.47 8.37 6.37
C TYR A 81 1.83 8.28 7.86
N ILE A 82 3.00 7.75 8.19
CA ILE A 82 3.45 7.59 9.59
C ILE A 82 3.51 8.95 10.31
N LYS A 83 3.99 10.00 9.63
CA LYS A 83 4.04 11.36 10.18
C LYS A 83 2.65 11.99 10.37
N SER A 84 1.66 11.57 9.58
CA SER A 84 0.31 12.12 9.67
C SER A 84 -0.46 11.69 10.92
N GLY A 85 0.06 10.73 11.69
CA GLY A 85 -0.51 10.30 12.98
C GLY A 85 -1.90 9.66 12.88
N ARG A 86 -2.34 9.34 11.66
CA ARG A 86 -3.55 8.52 11.42
C ARG A 86 -3.28 7.06 11.73
#